data_AF-A0AA43LDR8-F1
#
_entry.id   AF-A0AA43LDR8-F1
#
_cell.length_a   1.000
_cell.length_b   1.000
_cell.length_c   1.000
_cell.angle_alpha   90.00
_cell.angle_beta   90.00
_cell.angle_gamma   90.00
#
_symmetry.space_group_name_H-M   'P 1'
#
loop_
_entity.id
_entity.type
_entity.pdbx_description
1 polymer ?
#
loop_
_entity_poly.entity_id
_entity_poly.type
_entity_poly.pdbx_seq_one_letter_code
_entity_poly.pdbx_strand_id
1 'polypeptide(L)'
;MKTKRHTKLWLSAIILSVACFASAPRLTAQVTVGLDEAPAGGALLQLKDKVVNGADPNSTRGLLLPRVGLDPVGSVTGTTTDKLVSSLKLTLPPATTVTAEQHVGLMIYNTITQTVTNANAPFAETKICPGVYVWDGSKWVRTMFKECQ
;
A
#
# COMPACT_ATOMS: atom_id res chain seq x y z
N MET A 1 38.75 -31.47 -36.06
CA MET A 1 37.63 -30.68 -36.65
C MET A 1 36.35 -30.63 -35.79
N LYS A 2 36.28 -31.25 -34.59
CA LYS A 2 35.07 -31.23 -33.72
C LYS A 2 34.94 -30.02 -32.79
N THR A 3 36.04 -29.38 -32.38
CA THR A 3 36.05 -28.27 -31.40
C THR A 3 35.34 -27.00 -31.89
N LYS A 4 35.45 -26.66 -33.17
CA LYS A 4 34.83 -25.45 -33.75
C LYS A 4 33.29 -25.49 -33.76
N ARG A 5 32.67 -26.67 -33.79
CA ARG A 5 31.20 -26.84 -33.83
C ARG A 5 30.57 -26.58 -32.46
N HIS A 6 31.22 -26.99 -31.38
CA HIS A 6 30.75 -26.71 -30.02
C HIS A 6 30.80 -25.20 -29.72
N THR A 7 31.93 -24.52 -29.98
CA THR A 7 32.03 -23.05 -29.77
C THR A 7 30.96 -22.25 -30.52
N LYS A 8 30.54 -22.68 -31.71
CA LYS A 8 29.44 -22.03 -32.45
C LYS A 8 28.09 -22.22 -31.76
N LEU A 9 27.80 -23.42 -31.26
CA LEU A 9 26.57 -23.74 -30.52
C LEU A 9 26.46 -22.92 -29.21
N TRP A 10 27.56 -22.79 -28.46
CA TRP A 10 27.62 -21.96 -27.25
C TRP A 10 27.43 -20.48 -27.56
N LEU A 11 28.08 -19.94 -28.60
CA LEU A 11 27.87 -18.56 -29.03
C LEU A 11 26.40 -18.30 -29.43
N SER A 12 25.78 -19.20 -30.20
CA SER A 12 24.37 -19.03 -30.59
C SER A 12 23.41 -19.09 -29.40
N ALA A 13 23.69 -19.91 -28.39
CA ALA A 13 22.87 -19.97 -27.18
C ALA A 13 23.00 -18.69 -26.34
N ILE A 14 24.21 -18.12 -26.25
CA ILE A 14 24.46 -16.84 -25.57
C ILE A 14 23.76 -15.70 -26.31
N ILE A 15 23.87 -15.64 -27.64
CA ILE A 15 23.21 -14.61 -28.46
C ILE A 15 21.69 -14.71 -28.32
N LEU A 16 21.13 -15.93 -28.35
CA LEU A 16 19.69 -16.14 -28.18
C LEU A 16 19.21 -15.72 -26.78
N SER A 17 19.99 -16.00 -25.74
CA SER A 17 19.69 -15.60 -24.36
C SER A 17 19.73 -14.07 -24.20
N VAL A 18 20.74 -13.40 -24.78
CA VAL A 18 20.85 -11.93 -24.76
C VAL A 18 19.72 -11.27 -25.56
N ALA A 19 19.35 -11.81 -26.71
CA ALA A 19 18.22 -11.32 -27.50
C ALA A 19 16.87 -11.48 -26.77
N CYS A 20 16.70 -12.58 -26.03
CA CYS A 20 15.49 -12.82 -25.23
C CYS A 20 15.40 -11.85 -24.03
N PHE A 21 16.52 -11.58 -23.35
CA PHE A 21 16.55 -10.60 -22.25
C PHE A 21 16.40 -9.15 -22.73
N ALA A 22 16.94 -8.80 -23.89
CA ALA A 22 16.84 -7.45 -24.45
C ALA A 22 15.44 -7.10 -25.00
N SER A 23 14.59 -8.11 -25.25
CA SER A 23 13.22 -7.94 -25.74
C SER A 23 12.16 -8.07 -24.64
N ALA A 24 12.56 -8.23 -23.38
CA ALA A 24 11.61 -8.21 -22.27
C ALA A 24 10.91 -6.84 -22.23
N PRO A 25 9.57 -6.78 -22.31
CA PRO A 25 8.85 -5.50 -22.24
C PRO A 25 9.15 -4.84 -20.89
N ARG A 26 9.35 -3.53 -20.90
CA ARG A 26 9.41 -2.73 -19.68
C ARG A 26 8.03 -2.79 -19.03
N LEU A 27 7.86 -3.66 -18.04
CA LEU A 27 6.64 -3.74 -17.25
C LEU A 27 6.49 -2.45 -16.45
N THR A 28 5.75 -1.49 -16.99
CA THR A 28 5.28 -0.33 -16.23
C THR A 28 4.08 -0.79 -15.42
N ALA A 29 4.19 -0.78 -14.09
CA ALA A 29 3.22 -1.35 -13.16
C ALA A 29 1.94 -0.49 -13.00
N GLN A 30 1.31 -0.11 -14.12
CA GLN A 30 -0.09 0.32 -14.12
C GLN A 30 -0.96 -0.94 -14.22
N VAL A 31 -1.98 -1.05 -13.38
CA VAL A 31 -2.83 -2.23 -13.34
C VAL A 31 -4.31 -1.87 -13.37
N THR A 32 -5.06 -2.58 -14.20
CA THR A 32 -6.50 -2.69 -14.05
C THR A 32 -6.81 -3.91 -13.20
N VAL A 33 -7.58 -3.72 -12.13
CA VAL A 33 -8.08 -4.79 -11.28
C VAL A 33 -9.56 -5.00 -11.60
N GLY A 34 -9.92 -6.25 -11.91
CA GLY A 34 -11.30 -6.69 -12.14
C GLY A 34 -11.68 -6.91 -13.61
N LEU A 35 -10.88 -6.45 -14.58
CA LEU A 35 -11.00 -6.77 -16.01
C LEU A 35 -9.62 -6.99 -16.64
N ASP A 36 -9.60 -7.76 -17.72
CA ASP A 36 -8.40 -7.99 -18.56
C ASP A 36 -8.30 -6.91 -19.65
N GLU A 37 -8.06 -5.67 -19.22
CA GLU A 37 -7.82 -4.54 -20.12
C GLU A 37 -6.67 -3.66 -19.60
N ALA A 38 -5.96 -3.02 -20.52
CA ALA A 38 -4.94 -2.04 -20.16
C ALA A 38 -5.59 -0.86 -19.40
N PRO A 39 -4.94 -0.35 -18.34
CA PRO A 39 -5.42 0.82 -17.62
C PRO A 39 -5.42 2.06 -18.52
N ALA A 40 -6.32 2.99 -18.23
CA ALA A 40 -6.40 4.26 -18.95
C ALA A 40 -5.09 5.05 -18.78
N GLY A 41 -4.72 5.81 -19.81
CA GLY A 41 -3.51 6.62 -19.80
C GLY A 41 -3.45 7.54 -18.58
N GLY A 42 -2.40 7.39 -17.76
CA GLY A 42 -2.17 8.17 -16.54
C GLY A 42 -2.69 7.52 -15.24
N ALA A 43 -3.46 6.43 -15.32
CA ALA A 43 -3.90 5.70 -14.13
C ALA A 43 -2.77 4.78 -13.61
N LEU A 44 -2.36 4.95 -12.35
CA LEU A 44 -1.46 4.00 -11.67
C LEU A 44 -2.20 2.72 -11.27
N LEU A 45 -3.44 2.87 -10.79
CA LEU A 45 -4.32 1.80 -10.39
C LEU A 45 -5.72 2.13 -10.89
N GLN A 46 -6.34 1.20 -11.62
CA GLN A 46 -7.70 1.31 -12.11
C GLN A 46 -8.52 0.13 -11.60
N LEU A 47 -9.69 0.40 -11.01
CA LEU A 47 -10.63 -0.63 -10.59
C LEU A 47 -11.81 -0.63 -11.55
N LYS A 48 -12.04 -1.74 -12.25
CA LYS A 48 -13.15 -1.91 -13.19
C LYS A 48 -13.81 -3.27 -13.05
N ASP A 49 -15.14 -3.31 -13.15
CA ASP A 49 -15.92 -4.57 -13.18
C ASP A 49 -16.79 -4.70 -14.43
N LYS A 50 -16.78 -3.70 -15.32
CA LYS A 50 -17.49 -3.69 -16.60
C LYS A 50 -16.75 -2.80 -17.59
N VAL A 51 -16.90 -3.11 -18.88
CA VAL A 51 -16.37 -2.26 -19.95
C VAL A 51 -17.19 -0.98 -20.00
N VAL A 52 -16.51 0.16 -19.97
CA VAL A 52 -17.15 1.48 -19.90
C VAL A 52 -16.60 2.38 -20.99
N ASN A 53 -17.49 2.99 -21.77
CA ASN A 53 -17.18 4.00 -22.77
C ASN A 53 -17.82 5.33 -22.34
N GLY A 54 -17.02 6.31 -21.93
CA GLY A 54 -17.51 7.63 -21.53
C GLY A 54 -17.54 7.83 -20.01
N ALA A 55 -18.60 8.48 -19.51
CA ALA A 55 -18.67 9.00 -18.13
C ALA A 55 -19.31 8.06 -17.11
N ASP A 56 -19.68 6.85 -17.51
CA ASP A 56 -20.29 5.87 -16.60
C ASP A 56 -19.28 5.40 -15.52
N PRO A 57 -19.75 4.94 -14.35
CA PRO A 57 -18.87 4.45 -13.29
C PRO A 57 -18.04 3.24 -13.74
N ASN A 58 -16.73 3.29 -13.46
CA ASN A 58 -15.77 2.22 -13.75
C ASN A 58 -16.05 0.91 -12.99
N SER A 59 -16.48 1.00 -11.73
CA SER A 59 -16.81 -0.16 -10.91
C SER A 59 -17.96 0.11 -9.95
N THR A 60 -18.74 -0.93 -9.65
CA THR A 60 -19.72 -0.98 -8.55
C THR A 60 -19.11 -1.46 -7.23
N ARG A 61 -17.84 -1.89 -7.27
CA ARG A 61 -17.06 -2.35 -6.11
C ARG A 61 -15.88 -1.40 -5.88
N GLY A 62 -15.25 -1.52 -4.71
CA GLY A 62 -14.17 -0.63 -4.28
C GLY A 62 -12.94 -1.40 -3.83
N LEU A 63 -11.83 -0.68 -3.68
CA LEU A 63 -10.67 -1.16 -2.94
C LEU A 63 -10.94 -0.92 -1.45
N LEU A 64 -11.04 -2.01 -0.67
CA LEU A 64 -11.23 -1.90 0.76
C LEU A 64 -9.91 -1.60 1.47
N LEU A 65 -9.97 -0.70 2.45
CA LEU A 65 -8.89 -0.49 3.41
C LEU A 65 -9.04 -1.43 4.61
N PRO A 66 -7.94 -1.83 5.28
CA PRO A 66 -8.02 -2.50 6.56
C PRO A 66 -8.88 -1.69 7.55
N ARG A 67 -9.90 -2.33 8.12
CA ARG A 67 -10.81 -1.71 9.09
C ARG A 67 -10.30 -2.00 10.50
N VAL A 68 -9.84 -0.97 11.19
CA VAL A 68 -9.20 -1.09 12.51
C VAL A 68 -9.84 -0.08 13.47
N GLY A 69 -10.01 -0.44 14.75
CA GLY A 69 -10.36 0.54 15.78
C GLY A 69 -9.09 1.07 16.42
N LEU A 70 -8.69 2.30 16.09
CA LEU A 70 -7.46 2.90 16.62
C LEU A 70 -7.53 3.08 18.14
N ASP A 71 -6.40 3.02 18.85
CA ASP A 71 -6.36 3.14 20.31
C ASP A 71 -5.59 4.36 20.84
N PRO A 72 -6.24 5.54 20.96
CA PRO A 72 -5.65 6.71 21.59
C PRO A 72 -5.14 6.50 23.02
N VAL A 73 -5.78 5.62 23.79
CA VAL A 73 -5.49 5.45 25.22
C VAL A 73 -4.29 4.53 25.42
N GLY A 74 -4.23 3.44 24.65
CA GLY A 74 -3.11 2.49 24.67
C GLY A 74 -1.82 3.04 24.07
N SER A 75 -1.89 4.11 23.26
CA SER A 75 -0.76 4.59 22.45
C SER A 75 -0.01 5.79 23.02
N VAL A 76 0.11 5.88 24.34
CA VAL A 76 0.69 7.07 24.98
C VAL A 76 2.16 6.90 25.37
N THR A 77 2.62 5.66 25.54
CA THR A 77 3.97 5.35 26.05
C THR A 77 4.88 4.76 24.98
N GLY A 78 6.19 4.87 25.22
CA GLY A 78 7.21 4.24 24.38
C GLY A 78 7.68 5.10 23.21
N THR A 79 8.43 4.48 22.33
CA THR A 79 8.94 5.06 21.07
C THR A 79 7.81 5.31 20.08
N THR A 80 8.11 6.03 19.00
CA THR A 80 7.18 6.23 17.88
C THR A 80 6.67 4.90 17.30
N THR A 81 7.54 3.90 17.22
CA THR A 81 7.17 2.53 16.82
C THR A 81 6.20 1.89 17.81
N ASP A 82 6.46 2.01 19.12
CA ASP A 82 5.57 1.44 20.14
C ASP A 82 4.18 2.07 20.07
N LYS A 83 4.12 3.38 19.81
CA LYS A 83 2.87 4.12 19.59
C LYS A 83 2.13 3.68 18.33
N LEU A 84 2.83 3.46 17.21
CA LEU A 84 2.23 2.88 16.00
C LEU A 84 1.63 1.50 16.28
N VAL A 85 2.41 0.58 16.88
CA VAL A 85 1.98 -0.81 17.13
C VAL A 85 0.80 -0.87 18.09
N SER A 86 0.90 -0.15 19.22
CA SER A 86 -0.18 -0.07 20.21
C SER A 86 -1.45 0.56 19.65
N SER A 87 -1.33 1.53 18.75
CA SER A 87 -2.50 2.22 18.18
C SER A 87 -3.33 1.31 17.30
N LEU A 88 -2.70 0.27 16.75
CA LEU A 88 -3.33 -0.77 15.95
C LEU A 88 -3.69 -2.01 16.77
N LYS A 89 -3.41 -2.02 18.08
CA LYS A 89 -3.59 -3.17 18.99
C LYS A 89 -2.95 -4.45 18.45
N LEU A 90 -1.79 -4.32 17.82
CA LEU A 90 -1.12 -5.44 17.18
C LEU A 90 -0.33 -6.27 18.19
N THR A 91 -0.48 -7.58 18.09
CA THR A 91 0.43 -8.55 18.71
C THR A 91 1.44 -9.00 17.67
N LEU A 92 2.70 -8.63 17.85
CA LEU A 92 3.77 -8.99 16.92
C LEU A 92 4.37 -10.35 17.30
N PRO A 93 4.62 -11.26 16.34
CA PRO A 93 5.40 -12.46 16.58
C PRO A 93 6.81 -12.14 17.10
N PRO A 94 7.43 -13.02 17.90
CA PRO A 94 8.80 -12.85 18.35
C PRO A 94 9.77 -12.58 17.19
N ALA A 95 10.74 -11.70 17.40
CA ALA A 95 11.73 -11.26 16.40
C ALA A 95 11.19 -10.45 15.20
N THR A 96 9.91 -10.08 15.17
CA THR A 96 9.39 -9.15 14.16
C THR A 96 9.89 -7.73 14.44
N THR A 97 10.66 -7.18 13.52
CA THR A 97 11.09 -5.77 13.58
C THR A 97 10.08 -4.91 12.82
N VAL A 98 9.41 -4.02 13.55
CA VAL A 98 8.57 -2.96 12.98
C VAL A 98 9.28 -1.64 13.23
N THR A 99 9.29 -0.74 12.25
CA THR A 99 9.76 0.64 12.42
C THR A 99 8.68 1.58 11.91
N ALA A 100 8.46 2.69 12.62
CA ALA A 100 7.44 3.67 12.23
C ALA A 100 7.73 4.31 10.87
N GLU A 101 9.00 4.47 10.53
CA GLU A 101 9.49 5.12 9.32
C GLU A 101 9.19 4.29 8.06
N GLN A 102 9.29 2.96 8.16
CA GLN A 102 8.96 2.06 7.04
C GLN A 102 7.46 1.98 6.74
N HIS A 103 6.61 2.47 7.65
CA HIS A 103 5.16 2.42 7.54
C HIS A 103 4.55 3.80 7.23
N VAL A 104 5.35 4.81 6.89
CA VAL A 104 4.83 6.10 6.39
C VAL A 104 3.94 5.86 5.17
N GLY A 105 2.75 6.45 5.18
CA GLY A 105 1.74 6.26 4.15
C GLY A 105 0.82 5.06 4.38
N LEU A 106 1.00 4.30 5.47
CA LEU A 106 0.06 3.24 5.86
C LEU A 106 -1.34 3.83 6.01
N MET A 107 -2.29 3.34 5.22
CA MET A 107 -3.68 3.79 5.21
C MET A 107 -4.61 2.75 5.82
N ILE A 108 -5.46 3.18 6.75
CA ILE A 108 -6.49 2.34 7.38
C ILE A 108 -7.82 3.08 7.46
N TYR A 109 -8.92 2.34 7.60
CA TYR A 109 -10.21 2.90 7.94
C TYR A 109 -10.45 2.70 9.45
N ASN A 110 -10.43 3.79 10.21
CA ASN A 110 -10.78 3.78 11.63
C ASN A 110 -12.28 3.50 11.77
N THR A 111 -12.67 2.65 12.71
CA THR A 111 -14.08 2.25 12.90
C THR A 111 -14.73 2.82 14.15
N ILE A 112 -13.96 3.49 15.01
CA ILE A 112 -14.44 3.95 16.31
C ILE A 112 -14.39 5.48 16.44
N THR A 113 -15.20 6.01 17.36
CA THR A 113 -15.06 7.39 17.83
C THR A 113 -14.46 7.37 19.22
N GLN A 114 -13.40 8.13 19.46
CA GLN A 114 -12.76 8.22 20.77
C GLN A 114 -12.10 9.57 20.96
N THR A 115 -12.17 10.09 22.19
CA THR A 115 -11.46 11.33 22.55
C THR A 115 -10.00 11.00 22.84
N VAL A 116 -9.10 11.83 22.30
CA VAL A 116 -7.66 11.77 22.57
C VAL A 116 -7.40 12.66 23.78
N THR A 117 -7.34 12.05 24.95
CA THR A 117 -7.18 12.78 26.23
C THR A 117 -5.72 13.06 26.59
N ASN A 118 -4.78 12.41 25.91
CA ASN A 118 -3.36 12.51 26.21
C ASN A 118 -2.59 13.12 25.03
N ALA A 119 -1.88 14.22 25.26
CA ALA A 119 -1.10 14.93 24.25
C ALA A 119 0.06 14.10 23.67
N ASN A 120 0.50 13.04 24.36
CA ASN A 120 1.53 12.13 23.87
C ASN A 120 1.01 11.06 22.92
N ALA A 121 -0.31 10.91 22.78
CA ALA A 121 -0.88 9.95 21.84
C ALA A 121 -0.54 10.35 20.38
N PRO A 122 -0.30 9.40 19.47
CA PRO A 122 0.16 9.65 18.11
C PRO A 122 -1.01 10.02 17.20
N PHE A 123 -1.78 11.05 17.55
CA PHE A 123 -2.95 11.49 16.79
C PHE A 123 -2.91 12.99 16.59
N ALA A 124 -3.16 13.44 15.36
CA ALA A 124 -3.20 14.87 15.06
C ALA A 124 -4.46 15.57 15.63
N GLU A 125 -5.50 14.80 15.95
CA GLU A 125 -6.81 15.29 16.37
C GLU A 125 -7.05 15.04 17.86
N THR A 126 -7.86 15.87 18.51
CA THR A 126 -8.30 15.69 19.90
C THR A 126 -9.46 14.70 20.06
N LYS A 127 -10.08 14.30 18.95
CA LYS A 127 -11.14 13.29 18.85
C LYS A 127 -10.96 12.58 17.52
N ILE A 128 -10.81 11.26 17.56
CA ILE A 128 -10.81 10.42 16.36
C ILE A 128 -12.23 9.94 16.07
N CYS A 129 -12.54 9.71 14.81
CA CYS A 129 -13.85 9.22 14.35
C CYS A 129 -13.71 8.18 13.24
N PRO A 130 -14.80 7.51 12.85
CA PRO A 130 -14.79 6.70 11.65
C PRO A 130 -14.30 7.48 10.42
N GLY A 131 -13.39 6.88 9.67
CA GLY A 131 -12.79 7.53 8.50
C GLY A 131 -11.40 7.00 8.16
N VAL A 132 -10.82 7.55 7.09
CA VAL A 132 -9.49 7.14 6.64
C VAL A 132 -8.41 7.90 7.40
N TYR A 133 -7.44 7.15 7.93
CA TYR A 133 -6.27 7.69 8.61
C TYR A 133 -5.02 7.20 7.89
N VAL A 134 -4.02 8.07 7.86
CA VAL A 134 -2.70 7.81 7.27
C VAL A 134 -1.65 8.03 8.34
N TRP A 135 -0.72 7.09 8.45
CA TRP A 135 0.46 7.26 9.28
C TRP A 135 1.46 8.19 8.60
N ASP A 136 1.83 9.31 9.24
CA ASP A 136 2.78 10.28 8.69
C ASP A 136 4.25 9.98 9.05
N GLY A 137 4.50 8.92 9.81
CA GLY A 137 5.80 8.59 10.40
C GLY A 137 5.87 8.84 11.90
N SER A 138 4.98 9.67 12.43
CA SER A 138 4.93 10.06 13.85
C SER A 138 3.54 9.95 14.47
N LYS A 139 2.49 10.18 13.69
CA LYS A 139 1.10 10.21 14.14
C LYS A 139 0.15 9.82 13.02
N TRP A 140 -1.06 9.43 13.44
CA TRP A 140 -2.20 9.24 12.56
C TRP A 140 -2.82 10.60 12.21
N VAL A 141 -2.89 10.85 10.92
CA VAL A 141 -3.53 12.02 10.33
C VAL A 141 -4.78 11.57 9.59
N ARG A 142 -5.92 12.15 9.92
CA ARG A 142 -7.16 11.88 9.20
C ARG A 142 -7.13 12.58 7.85
N THR A 143 -7.58 11.91 6.80
CA THR A 143 -7.60 12.49 5.44
C THR A 143 -8.89 13.25 5.11
N MET A 144 -9.87 13.26 6.02
CA MET A 144 -11.13 13.96 5.83
C MET A 144 -11.10 15.37 6.42
N PHE A 145 -11.53 16.35 5.64
CA PHE A 145 -11.53 17.77 6.01
C PHE A 145 -12.63 18.17 7.01
N LYS A 146 -13.69 17.38 7.17
CA LYS A 146 -14.78 17.70 8.10
C LYS A 146 -14.46 17.19 9.49
N GLU A 147 -14.48 18.08 10.48
CA GLU A 147 -14.30 17.73 11.88
C GLU A 147 -15.30 16.65 12.36
N CYS A 148 -14.84 15.87 13.34
CA CYS A 148 -15.63 14.89 14.08
C CYS A 148 -16.87 15.52 14.73
N GLN A 149 -18.06 15.30 14.17
CA GLN A 149 -19.32 15.65 14.86
C GLN A 149 -19.51 14.80 16.12
#